data_AF-A0AAW2IWL7-F1
#
_entry.id   AF-A0AAW2IWL7-F1
#
_cell.length_a   1.000
_cell.length_b   1.000
_cell.length_c   1.000
_cell.angle_alpha   90.00
_cell.angle_beta   90.00
_cell.angle_gamma   90.00
#
_symmetry.space_group_name_H-M   'P 1'
#
loop_
_entity.id
_entity.type
_entity.pdbx_description
1 polymer ?
#
loop_
_entity_poly.entity_id
_entity_poly.type
_entity_poly.pdbx_seq_one_letter_code
_entity_poly.pdbx_strand_id
1 'polypeptide(L)'
;MAGELVEFEEGTIGIALNLESNNVGVVLMGDGLMIQEGSSVKATGRIAQIPVSEAYLGRVIPWLNLLMVEVVTTLQERGAMEYTIVVAETADSPATLQYLAPYTGAALAEYFMYRKQHTLIIYDDPSKQAQAYRQMSLLLRRPPGREAYPGDVFYLHSRLLERAAKFSSSLGEGSMTALPIVETQSGDVSAYIPTNVISITDGQIFLSADLFNAGISDLTSRTRPSNIRFCLSHFS
;
A
#
# COMPACT_ATOMS: atom_id res chain seq x y z
N MET A 1 -4.98 -14.08 18.63
CA MET A 1 -5.34 -14.42 17.23
C MET A 1 -4.23 -13.94 16.30
N ALA A 2 -4.08 -14.51 15.10
CA ALA A 2 -3.12 -13.99 14.13
C ALA A 2 -3.65 -12.66 13.58
N GLY A 3 -2.78 -11.65 13.47
CA GLY A 3 -3.16 -10.28 13.06
C GLY A 3 -3.81 -9.44 14.16
N GLU A 4 -3.81 -9.92 15.41
CA GLU A 4 -4.33 -9.18 16.56
C GLU A 4 -3.39 -8.06 17.00
N LEU A 5 -3.97 -6.93 17.41
CA LEU A 5 -3.24 -5.84 18.05
C LEU A 5 -2.91 -6.20 19.49
N VAL A 6 -1.68 -5.95 19.90
CA VAL A 6 -1.22 -6.08 21.28
C VAL A 6 -0.67 -4.75 21.77
N GLU A 7 -0.86 -4.48 23.05
CA GLU A 7 -0.41 -3.26 23.70
C GLU A 7 0.62 -3.61 24.77
N PHE A 8 1.80 -3.01 24.67
CA PHE A 8 2.86 -3.13 25.65
C PHE A 8 2.59 -2.20 26.84
N GLU A 9 3.16 -2.50 28.01
CA GLU A 9 2.95 -1.74 29.24
C GLU A 9 3.24 -0.23 29.12
N GLU A 10 4.18 0.14 28.27
CA GLU A 10 4.54 1.53 27.95
C GLU A 10 3.60 2.23 26.96
N GLY A 11 2.63 1.53 26.38
CA GLY A 11 1.66 2.03 25.41
C GLY A 11 2.01 1.77 23.93
N THR A 12 3.19 1.20 23.64
CA THR A 12 3.55 0.81 22.26
C THR A 12 2.58 -0.26 21.74
N ILE A 13 2.07 -0.07 20.52
CA ILE A 13 1.20 -1.05 19.85
C ILE A 13 2.04 -1.94 18.92
N GLY A 14 1.71 -3.23 18.87
CA GLY A 14 2.26 -4.17 17.91
C GLY A 14 1.19 -5.06 17.26
N ILE A 15 1.56 -5.76 16.18
CA ILE A 15 0.74 -6.80 15.55
C ILE A 15 1.35 -8.17 15.82
N ALA A 16 0.55 -9.10 16.34
CA ALA A 16 0.90 -10.51 16.41
C ALA A 16 0.88 -11.15 15.00
N LEU A 17 2.04 -11.43 14.42
CA LEU A 17 2.17 -11.97 13.06
C LEU A 17 2.58 -13.44 13.01
N ASN A 18 3.27 -13.94 14.04
CA ASN A 18 3.65 -15.35 14.15
C ASN A 18 3.10 -15.93 15.45
N LEU A 19 2.45 -17.09 15.38
CA LEU A 19 1.93 -17.80 16.54
C LEU A 19 2.57 -19.18 16.58
N GLU A 20 3.49 -19.39 17.51
CA GLU A 20 4.10 -20.69 17.79
C GLU A 20 3.46 -21.30 19.04
N SER A 21 3.74 -22.58 19.30
CA SER A 21 3.19 -23.25 20.49
C SER A 21 3.64 -22.60 21.80
N ASN A 22 4.82 -21.97 21.80
CA ASN A 22 5.48 -21.47 23.02
C ASN A 22 5.79 -19.96 22.98
N ASN A 23 5.57 -19.29 21.85
CA ASN A 23 5.84 -17.85 21.71
C ASN A 23 4.93 -17.20 20.67
N VAL A 24 4.88 -15.87 20.72
CA VAL A 24 4.17 -15.04 19.74
C VAL A 24 5.14 -14.01 19.18
N GLY A 25 5.34 -14.03 17.87
CA GLY A 25 6.12 -13.02 17.16
C GLY A 25 5.28 -11.77 16.90
N VAL A 26 5.63 -10.68 17.58
CA VAL A 26 4.98 -9.37 17.46
C VAL A 26 5.89 -8.43 16.71
N VAL A 27 5.35 -7.68 15.75
CA VAL A 27 6.05 -6.58 15.09
C VAL A 27 5.48 -5.25 15.55
N LEU A 28 6.34 -4.35 16.02
CA LEU A 28 5.97 -3.08 16.63
C LEU A 28 5.56 -2.04 15.58
N MET A 29 4.58 -1.21 15.92
CA MET A 29 4.16 -0.03 15.14
C MET A 29 4.83 1.27 15.61
N GLY A 30 5.84 1.18 16.47
CA GLY A 30 6.63 2.29 17.00
C GLY A 30 8.11 1.94 17.07
N ASP A 31 8.89 2.78 17.73
CA ASP A 31 10.34 2.62 17.89
C ASP A 31 10.72 1.51 18.90
N GLY A 32 9.84 1.24 19.88
CA GLY A 32 10.00 0.16 20.85
C GLY A 32 11.24 0.29 21.75
N LEU A 33 11.79 1.50 21.86
CA LEU A 33 13.08 1.74 22.52
C LEU A 33 13.04 1.48 24.04
N MET A 34 11.85 1.51 24.62
CA MET A 34 11.64 1.39 26.07
C MET A 34 11.18 -0.03 26.48
N ILE A 35 10.95 -0.93 25.52
CA ILE A 35 10.49 -2.30 25.77
C ILE A 35 11.63 -3.12 26.36
N GLN A 36 11.37 -3.75 27.50
CA GLN A 36 12.32 -4.62 28.20
C GLN A 36 11.83 -6.06 28.27
N GLU A 37 12.77 -7.00 28.37
CA GLU A 37 12.43 -8.39 28.66
C GLU A 37 11.65 -8.49 29.98
N GLY A 38 10.53 -9.22 29.95
CA GLY A 38 9.62 -9.34 31.09
C GLY A 38 8.54 -8.26 31.16
N SER A 39 8.54 -7.27 30.27
CA SER A 39 7.46 -6.26 30.19
C SER A 39 6.10 -6.92 29.94
N SER A 40 5.05 -6.40 30.57
CA SER A 40 3.70 -6.93 30.35
C SER A 40 3.19 -6.57 28.94
N VAL A 41 2.50 -7.52 28.32
CA VAL A 41 1.83 -7.33 27.02
C VAL A 41 0.38 -7.77 27.15
N LYS A 42 -0.54 -6.92 26.69
CA LYS A 42 -1.97 -7.17 26.74
C LYS A 42 -2.51 -7.39 25.34
N ALA A 43 -3.27 -8.46 25.18
CA ALA A 43 -4.06 -8.71 23.99
C ALA A 43 -5.26 -7.77 23.95
N THR A 44 -5.49 -7.08 22.83
CA THR A 44 -6.62 -6.13 22.71
C THR A 44 -7.93 -6.82 22.33
N GLY A 45 -7.89 -8.07 21.86
CA GLY A 45 -9.03 -8.78 21.29
C GLY A 45 -9.48 -8.24 19.93
N ARG A 46 -8.73 -7.32 19.33
CA ARG A 46 -9.09 -6.64 18.08
C ARG A 46 -8.02 -6.90 17.01
N ILE A 47 -8.47 -7.20 15.81
CA ILE A 47 -7.60 -7.21 14.62
C ILE A 47 -7.26 -5.74 14.27
N ALA A 48 -6.17 -5.52 13.53
CA ALA A 48 -5.85 -4.21 12.98
C ALA A 48 -7.08 -3.58 12.30
N GLN A 49 -7.48 -2.42 12.80
CA GLN A 49 -8.66 -1.66 12.35
C GLN A 49 -8.26 -0.20 12.20
N ILE A 50 -8.78 0.45 11.17
CA ILE A 50 -8.63 1.89 10.97
C ILE A 50 -10.02 2.55 10.98
N PRO A 51 -10.17 3.75 11.56
CA PRO A 51 -11.40 4.50 11.41
C PRO A 51 -11.53 4.96 9.97
N VAL A 52 -12.75 4.92 9.45
CA VAL A 52 -13.08 5.37 8.08
C VAL A 52 -14.30 6.29 8.14
N SER A 53 -14.22 7.43 7.46
CA SER A 53 -15.28 8.43 7.43
C SER A 53 -15.03 9.47 6.33
N GLU A 54 -16.07 10.23 5.96
CA GLU A 54 -15.93 11.38 5.06
C GLU A 54 -15.03 12.48 5.63
N ALA A 55 -14.86 12.54 6.96
CA ALA A 55 -14.03 13.55 7.62
C ALA A 55 -12.54 13.45 7.26
N TYR A 56 -12.10 12.35 6.63
CA TYR A 56 -10.74 12.19 6.13
C TYR A 56 -10.47 12.87 4.80
N LEU A 57 -11.49 13.32 4.06
CA LEU A 57 -11.31 14.11 2.83
C LEU A 57 -10.54 15.40 3.15
N GLY A 58 -9.56 15.75 2.33
CA GLY A 58 -8.69 16.90 2.54
C GLY A 58 -7.61 16.69 3.62
N ARG A 59 -7.42 15.47 4.11
CA ARG A 59 -6.47 15.18 5.19
C ARG A 59 -5.28 14.34 4.73
N VAL A 60 -4.18 14.53 5.46
CA VAL A 60 -2.99 13.69 5.42
C VAL A 60 -2.96 12.82 6.67
N ILE A 61 -2.70 11.51 6.52
CA ILE A 61 -2.68 10.53 7.60
C ILE A 61 -1.35 9.76 7.56
N PRO A 62 -0.60 9.66 8.66
CA PRO A 62 -0.76 10.41 9.90
C PRO A 62 -0.52 11.92 9.73
N TRP A 63 -1.13 12.73 10.61
CA TRP A 63 -1.18 14.20 10.51
C TRP A 63 0.20 14.90 10.67
N LEU A 64 1.22 14.18 11.14
CA LEU A 64 2.50 14.74 11.54
C LEU A 64 3.59 14.65 10.46
N ASN A 65 3.31 14.08 9.29
CA ASN A 65 4.36 13.83 8.31
C ASN A 65 4.69 15.09 7.49
N LEU A 66 5.60 15.91 8.03
CA LEU A 66 6.05 17.21 7.46
C LEU A 66 6.87 17.05 6.16
N LEU A 67 7.23 15.82 5.76
CA LEU A 67 8.08 15.57 4.60
C LEU A 67 7.30 15.54 3.26
N MET A 68 5.96 15.54 3.30
CA MET A 68 5.10 15.51 2.11
C MET A 68 4.60 16.91 1.69
N VAL A 69 5.47 17.92 1.70
CA VAL A 69 5.05 19.30 1.38
C VAL A 69 4.71 19.46 -0.10
N GLU A 70 5.53 18.95 -1.02
CA GLU A 70 5.40 19.30 -2.44
C GLU A 70 4.13 18.75 -3.10
N VAL A 71 3.86 17.45 -2.93
CA VAL A 71 2.66 16.80 -3.51
C VAL A 71 1.39 17.39 -2.90
N VAL A 72 1.33 17.52 -1.57
CA VAL A 72 0.17 18.09 -0.87
C VAL A 72 -0.03 19.55 -1.27
N THR A 73 1.04 20.34 -1.37
CA THR A 73 0.97 21.74 -1.83
C THR A 73 0.44 21.80 -3.26
N THR A 74 0.94 20.96 -4.16
CA THR A 74 0.46 20.91 -5.55
C THR A 74 -1.02 20.54 -5.63
N LEU A 75 -1.45 19.55 -4.84
CA LEU A 75 -2.86 19.18 -4.75
C LEU A 75 -3.71 20.33 -4.19
N GLN A 76 -3.22 21.05 -3.17
CA GLN A 76 -3.91 22.16 -2.56
C GLN A 76 -4.03 23.36 -3.52
N GLU A 77 -2.94 23.74 -4.19
CA GLU A 77 -2.90 24.81 -5.20
C GLU A 77 -3.84 24.55 -6.37
N ARG A 78 -4.04 23.27 -6.72
CA ARG A 78 -4.97 22.85 -7.78
C ARG A 78 -6.39 22.57 -7.29
N GLY A 79 -6.69 22.81 -6.01
CA GLY A 79 -8.00 22.52 -5.42
C GLY A 79 -8.36 21.03 -5.33
N ALA A 80 -7.38 20.13 -5.51
CA ALA A 80 -7.58 18.70 -5.52
C ALA A 80 -7.67 18.08 -4.13
N MET A 81 -7.20 18.78 -3.09
CA MET A 81 -7.27 18.27 -1.71
C MET A 81 -8.71 18.07 -1.23
N GLU A 82 -9.69 18.85 -1.70
CA GLU A 82 -11.10 18.74 -1.24
C GLU A 82 -11.70 17.33 -1.40
N TYR A 83 -11.19 16.55 -2.36
CA TYR A 83 -11.65 15.19 -2.65
C TYR A 83 -10.52 14.14 -2.52
N THR A 84 -9.37 14.51 -1.96
CA THR A 84 -8.21 13.62 -1.83
C THR A 84 -7.93 13.29 -0.36
N ILE A 85 -7.57 12.04 -0.10
CA ILE A 85 -7.00 11.59 1.17
C ILE A 85 -5.57 11.15 0.89
N VAL A 86 -4.61 11.66 1.64
CA VAL A 86 -3.20 11.26 1.51
C VAL A 86 -2.84 10.37 2.69
N VAL A 87 -2.43 9.14 2.41
CA VAL A 87 -1.85 8.24 3.42
C VAL A 87 -0.34 8.24 3.21
N ALA A 88 0.41 8.77 4.19
CA ALA A 88 1.82 9.11 4.05
C ALA A 88 2.69 8.39 5.09
N GLU A 89 3.29 7.28 4.68
CA GLU A 89 4.33 6.58 5.44
C GLU A 89 5.66 6.73 4.70
N THR A 90 6.63 7.37 5.36
CA THR A 90 7.93 7.71 4.80
C THR A 90 8.98 6.64 5.11
N ALA A 91 10.14 6.73 4.46
CA ALA A 91 11.19 5.72 4.58
C ALA A 91 11.77 5.56 6.01
N ASP A 92 11.64 6.60 6.85
CA ASP A 92 12.02 6.63 8.26
C ASP A 92 10.95 6.03 9.19
N SER A 93 9.72 5.83 8.69
CA SER A 93 8.64 5.22 9.46
C SER A 93 8.92 3.72 9.68
N PRO A 94 8.49 3.12 10.81
CA PRO A 94 8.64 1.68 11.04
C PRO A 94 8.12 0.85 9.88
N ALA A 95 8.82 -0.25 9.56
CA ALA A 95 8.44 -1.15 8.46
C ALA A 95 6.98 -1.64 8.56
N THR A 96 6.46 -1.81 9.78
CA THR A 96 5.05 -2.17 10.02
C THR A 96 4.07 -1.12 9.49
N LEU A 97 4.36 0.16 9.67
CA LEU A 97 3.48 1.23 9.19
C LEU A 97 3.55 1.33 7.67
N GLN A 98 4.75 1.29 7.08
CA GLN A 98 4.94 1.24 5.63
C GLN A 98 4.20 0.04 4.99
N TYR A 99 4.23 -1.12 5.64
CA TYR A 99 3.50 -2.32 5.22
C TYR A 99 1.96 -2.11 5.27
N LEU A 100 1.44 -1.41 6.28
CA LEU A 100 0.00 -1.17 6.47
C LEU A 100 -0.56 0.01 5.67
N ALA A 101 0.26 0.96 5.25
CA ALA A 101 -0.19 2.19 4.59
C ALA A 101 -1.09 1.89 3.37
N PRO A 102 -0.72 0.98 2.46
CA PRO A 102 -1.57 0.67 1.31
C PRO A 102 -2.90 0.01 1.70
N TYR A 103 -2.92 -0.83 2.75
CA TYR A 103 -4.15 -1.40 3.28
C TYR A 103 -5.06 -0.35 3.90
N THR A 104 -4.47 0.66 4.54
CA THR A 104 -5.17 1.81 5.12
C THR A 104 -5.83 2.63 4.03
N GLY A 105 -5.09 2.97 2.97
CA GLY A 105 -5.64 3.65 1.79
C GLY A 105 -6.77 2.87 1.14
N ALA A 106 -6.61 1.56 0.97
CA ALA A 106 -7.64 0.70 0.39
C ALA A 106 -8.91 0.68 1.25
N ALA A 107 -8.79 0.57 2.58
CA ALA A 107 -9.95 0.59 3.47
C ALA A 107 -10.68 1.96 3.47
N LEU A 108 -9.94 3.07 3.38
CA LEU A 108 -10.51 4.41 3.23
C LEU A 108 -11.26 4.58 1.90
N ALA A 109 -10.70 4.10 0.80
CA ALA A 109 -11.36 4.19 -0.50
C ALA A 109 -12.56 3.22 -0.61
N GLU A 110 -12.47 2.01 -0.03
CA GLU A 110 -13.60 1.08 0.07
C GLU A 110 -14.79 1.68 0.80
N TYR A 111 -14.58 2.50 1.83
CA TYR A 111 -15.66 3.17 2.56
C TYR A 111 -16.60 3.97 1.63
N PHE A 112 -16.04 4.64 0.62
CA PHE A 112 -16.78 5.39 -0.38
C PHE A 112 -17.31 4.47 -1.49
N MET A 113 -16.53 3.47 -1.91
CA MET A 113 -16.96 2.45 -2.87
C MET A 113 -18.25 1.73 -2.41
N TYR A 114 -18.30 1.26 -1.16
CA TYR A 114 -19.50 0.64 -0.57
C TYR A 114 -20.67 1.63 -0.38
N ARG A 115 -20.40 2.94 -0.45
CA ARG A 115 -21.40 4.01 -0.50
C ARG A 115 -21.80 4.41 -1.92
N LYS A 116 -21.56 3.55 -2.90
CA LYS A 116 -21.96 3.74 -4.30
C LYS A 116 -21.20 4.87 -5.00
N GLN A 117 -20.03 5.25 -4.47
CA GLN A 117 -19.17 6.25 -5.10
C GLN A 117 -18.05 5.58 -5.90
N HIS A 118 -17.43 6.37 -6.76
CA HIS A 118 -16.25 5.97 -7.53
C HIS A 118 -15.01 6.54 -6.87
N THR A 119 -14.06 5.68 -6.59
CA THR A 119 -12.78 6.04 -5.96
C THR A 119 -11.62 5.73 -6.87
N LEU A 120 -10.57 6.54 -6.75
CA LEU A 120 -9.27 6.31 -7.35
C LEU A 120 -8.26 6.16 -6.21
N ILE A 121 -7.48 5.09 -6.22
CA ILE A 121 -6.37 4.88 -5.30
C ILE A 121 -5.06 4.78 -6.07
N ILE A 122 -4.06 5.53 -5.62
CA ILE A 122 -2.70 5.51 -6.17
C ILE A 122 -1.79 4.92 -5.09
N TYR A 123 -1.05 3.88 -5.44
CA TYR A 123 -0.05 3.29 -4.56
C TYR A 123 1.34 3.68 -5.04
N ASP A 124 2.07 4.48 -4.26
CA ASP A 124 3.40 5.00 -4.58
C ASP A 124 4.37 4.69 -3.42
N ASP A 125 5.06 3.55 -3.40
CA ASP A 125 5.03 2.48 -4.41
C ASP A 125 4.95 1.08 -3.74
N PRO A 126 4.34 0.07 -4.39
CA PRO A 126 4.30 -1.30 -3.88
C PRO A 126 5.69 -1.95 -3.72
N SER A 127 6.74 -1.45 -4.40
CA SER A 127 8.09 -1.97 -4.21
C SER A 127 8.62 -1.67 -2.81
N LYS A 128 8.41 -0.47 -2.28
CA LYS A 128 8.71 -0.09 -0.89
C LYS A 128 7.86 -0.87 0.10
N GLN A 129 6.57 -1.08 -0.19
CA GLN A 129 5.72 -1.94 0.64
C GLN A 129 6.28 -3.38 0.73
N ALA A 130 6.71 -3.95 -0.40
CA ALA A 130 7.31 -5.28 -0.44
C ALA A 130 8.64 -5.33 0.33
N GLN A 131 9.46 -4.27 0.26
CA GLN A 131 10.70 -4.17 1.03
C GLN A 131 10.43 -4.15 2.54
N ALA A 132 9.42 -3.38 2.98
CA ALA A 132 8.98 -3.36 4.37
C ALA A 132 8.49 -4.75 4.82
N TYR A 133 7.68 -5.43 4.00
CA TYR A 133 7.21 -6.78 4.30
C TYR A 133 8.36 -7.81 4.36
N ARG A 134 9.36 -7.66 3.49
CA ARG A 134 10.58 -8.46 3.51
C ARG A 134 11.35 -8.28 4.81
N GLN A 135 11.55 -7.04 5.26
CA GLN A 135 12.22 -6.75 6.53
C GLN A 135 11.49 -7.41 7.70
N MET A 136 10.16 -7.25 7.77
CA MET A 136 9.35 -7.89 8.81
C MET A 136 9.47 -9.42 8.78
N SER A 137 9.41 -10.01 7.59
CA SER A 137 9.48 -11.47 7.42
C SER A 137 10.83 -12.05 7.82
N LEU A 138 11.93 -11.37 7.48
CA LEU A 138 13.29 -11.79 7.83
C LEU A 138 13.53 -11.71 9.35
N LEU A 139 13.02 -10.66 10.01
CA LEU A 139 13.09 -10.53 11.48
C LEU A 139 12.32 -11.66 12.19
N LEU A 140 11.19 -12.06 11.62
CA LEU A 140 10.40 -13.21 12.07
C LEU A 140 11.00 -14.56 11.65
N ARG A 141 12.22 -14.57 11.07
CA ARG A 141 12.94 -15.77 10.60
C ARG A 141 12.13 -16.62 9.62
N ARG A 142 11.22 -16.00 8.85
CA ARG A 142 10.53 -16.69 7.77
C ARG A 142 11.53 -17.02 6.66
N PRO A 143 11.49 -18.23 6.08
CA PRO A 143 12.39 -18.61 5.00
C PRO A 143 12.28 -17.64 3.80
N PRO A 144 13.40 -17.05 3.34
CA PRO A 144 13.39 -16.20 2.17
C PRO A 144 13.37 -17.02 0.86
N GLY A 145 12.78 -16.43 -0.18
CA GLY A 145 12.79 -16.93 -1.56
C GLY A 145 13.64 -16.06 -2.48
N ARG A 146 13.14 -15.83 -3.70
CA ARG A 146 13.80 -15.00 -4.73
C ARG A 146 14.01 -13.57 -4.21
N GLU A 147 15.21 -13.01 -4.44
CA GLU A 147 15.57 -11.64 -4.03
C GLU A 147 15.36 -11.36 -2.51
N ALA A 148 15.44 -12.43 -1.71
CA ALA A 148 15.20 -12.46 -0.27
C ALA A 148 13.76 -12.12 0.18
N TYR A 149 12.80 -12.01 -0.74
CA TYR A 149 11.40 -11.80 -0.38
C TYR A 149 10.77 -13.08 0.20
N PRO A 150 9.76 -12.96 1.09
CA PRO A 150 9.02 -14.11 1.57
C PRO A 150 8.19 -14.75 0.44
N GLY A 151 7.91 -16.05 0.56
CA GLY A 151 7.22 -16.81 -0.51
C GLY A 151 5.79 -16.33 -0.82
N ASP A 152 5.18 -15.57 0.09
CA ASP A 152 3.83 -15.00 -0.03
C ASP A 152 3.84 -13.52 -0.44
N VAL A 153 4.96 -12.96 -0.91
CA VAL A 153 5.02 -11.57 -1.41
C VAL A 153 4.07 -11.32 -2.59
N PHE A 154 3.78 -12.34 -3.41
CA PHE A 154 2.74 -12.24 -4.43
C PHE A 154 1.36 -12.00 -3.80
N TYR A 155 1.06 -12.75 -2.73
CA TYR A 155 -0.21 -12.65 -2.01
C TYR A 155 -0.40 -11.29 -1.33
N LEU A 156 0.69 -10.64 -0.90
CA LEU A 156 0.68 -9.28 -0.36
C LEU A 156 0.05 -8.29 -1.35
N HIS A 157 0.47 -8.30 -2.63
CA HIS A 157 -0.06 -7.36 -3.63
C HIS A 157 -1.36 -7.84 -4.26
N SER A 158 -1.53 -9.15 -4.50
CA SER A 158 -2.76 -9.64 -5.12
C SER A 158 -3.98 -9.35 -4.24
N ARG A 159 -3.93 -9.69 -2.95
CA ARG A 159 -5.06 -9.40 -2.04
C ARG A 159 -5.32 -7.90 -1.83
N LEU A 160 -4.33 -7.05 -2.12
CA LEU A 160 -4.48 -5.60 -2.02
C LEU A 160 -5.14 -5.05 -3.29
N LEU A 161 -4.62 -5.41 -4.47
CA LEU A 161 -5.08 -4.90 -5.76
C LEU A 161 -6.43 -5.50 -6.18
N GLU A 162 -6.72 -6.75 -5.83
CA GLU A 162 -8.01 -7.42 -6.09
C GLU A 162 -9.18 -6.79 -5.31
N ARG A 163 -8.91 -5.89 -4.35
CA ARG A 163 -9.96 -5.08 -3.70
C ARG A 163 -10.50 -4.00 -4.62
N ALA A 164 -9.70 -3.58 -5.62
CA ALA A 164 -10.11 -2.61 -6.62
C ALA A 164 -11.01 -3.29 -7.66
N ALA A 165 -12.30 -3.04 -7.58
CA ALA A 165 -13.28 -3.63 -8.48
C ALA A 165 -14.40 -2.63 -8.82
N LYS A 166 -15.28 -3.01 -9.74
CA LYS A 166 -16.57 -2.36 -9.95
C LYS A 166 -17.68 -3.28 -9.47
N PHE A 167 -18.52 -2.78 -8.57
CA PHE A 167 -19.68 -3.54 -8.10
C PHE A 167 -20.78 -3.62 -9.16
N SER A 168 -21.58 -4.69 -9.06
CA SER A 168 -22.77 -4.88 -9.87
C SER A 168 -23.86 -3.84 -9.53
N SER A 169 -24.85 -3.73 -10.42
CA SER A 169 -26.02 -2.86 -10.20
C SER A 169 -26.78 -3.19 -8.92
N SER A 170 -26.82 -4.47 -8.51
CA SER A 170 -27.43 -4.90 -7.24
C SER A 170 -26.71 -4.39 -5.98
N LEU A 171 -25.41 -4.08 -6.09
CA LEU A 171 -24.58 -3.57 -5.01
C LEU A 171 -24.33 -2.06 -5.11
N GLY A 172 -25.02 -1.38 -6.04
CA GLY A 172 -25.01 0.08 -6.18
C GLY A 172 -23.84 0.64 -6.99
N GLU A 173 -23.17 -0.17 -7.80
CA GLU A 173 -22.23 0.24 -8.87
C GLU A 173 -21.00 1.05 -8.46
N GLY A 174 -20.76 1.21 -7.17
CA GLY A 174 -19.54 1.81 -6.64
C GLY A 174 -18.29 1.10 -7.18
N SER A 175 -17.23 1.85 -7.36
CA SER A 175 -15.99 1.32 -7.91
C SER A 175 -14.76 1.86 -7.19
N MET A 176 -13.70 1.06 -7.21
CA MET A 176 -12.36 1.45 -6.84
C MET A 176 -11.46 1.15 -8.03
N THR A 177 -10.80 2.18 -8.56
CA THR A 177 -9.76 2.06 -9.58
C THR A 177 -8.40 2.16 -8.90
N ALA A 178 -7.54 1.16 -9.05
CA ALA A 178 -6.18 1.17 -8.52
C ALA A 178 -5.15 1.52 -9.58
N LEU A 179 -4.24 2.44 -9.24
CA LEU A 179 -3.06 2.80 -10.03
C LEU A 179 -1.80 2.55 -9.20
N PRO A 180 -1.26 1.31 -9.20
CA PRO A 180 0.02 1.03 -8.57
C PRO A 180 1.17 1.60 -9.43
N ILE A 181 2.03 2.41 -8.82
CA ILE A 181 3.27 2.91 -9.43
C ILE A 181 4.38 1.98 -9.01
N VAL A 182 5.09 1.36 -9.97
CA VAL A 182 6.21 0.46 -9.66
C VAL A 182 7.49 1.03 -10.26
N GLU A 183 8.45 1.35 -9.40
CA GLU A 183 9.78 1.75 -9.83
C GLU A 183 10.55 0.53 -10.38
N THR A 184 11.12 0.67 -11.58
CA THR A 184 12.01 -0.33 -12.18
C THR A 184 13.45 0.18 -12.14
N GLN A 185 14.37 -0.68 -11.71
CA GLN A 185 15.79 -0.34 -11.68
C GLN A 185 16.36 -0.50 -13.08
N SER A 186 16.91 0.57 -13.65
CA SER A 186 17.49 0.58 -15.01
C SER A 186 16.54 0.06 -16.10
N GLY A 187 15.22 0.26 -15.93
CA GLY A 187 14.20 -0.24 -16.86
C GLY A 187 13.99 -1.76 -16.83
N ASP A 188 14.53 -2.47 -15.85
CA ASP A 188 14.34 -3.92 -15.71
C ASP A 188 12.93 -4.25 -15.18
N VAL A 189 12.04 -4.55 -16.11
CA VAL A 189 10.67 -5.02 -15.84
C VAL A 189 10.60 -6.49 -15.43
N SER A 190 11.71 -7.24 -15.54
CA SER A 190 11.80 -8.67 -15.21
C SER A 190 12.19 -8.96 -13.77
N ALA A 191 12.46 -7.90 -12.99
CA ALA A 191 12.63 -7.98 -11.55
C ALA A 191 11.39 -8.56 -10.88
N TYR A 192 11.56 -9.15 -9.69
CA TYR A 192 10.53 -9.99 -9.09
C TYR A 192 9.24 -9.24 -8.75
N ILE A 193 9.34 -8.05 -8.15
CA ILE A 193 8.15 -7.25 -7.78
C ILE A 193 7.42 -6.68 -9.00
N PRO A 194 8.09 -6.03 -9.97
CA PRO A 194 7.44 -5.60 -11.21
C PRO A 194 6.70 -6.72 -11.93
N THR A 195 7.33 -7.89 -12.09
CA THR A 195 6.71 -9.06 -12.74
C THR A 195 5.43 -9.50 -12.02
N ASN A 196 5.45 -9.54 -10.68
CA ASN A 196 4.28 -9.90 -9.89
C ASN A 196 3.14 -8.88 -10.09
N VAL A 197 3.44 -7.58 -9.99
CA VAL A 197 2.41 -6.52 -10.15
C VAL A 197 1.82 -6.54 -11.55
N ILE A 198 2.65 -6.66 -12.59
CA ILE A 198 2.20 -6.78 -13.99
C ILE A 198 1.25 -7.97 -14.17
N SER A 199 1.50 -9.08 -13.50
CA SER A 199 0.63 -10.27 -13.60
C SER A 199 -0.70 -10.15 -12.86
N ILE A 200 -0.84 -9.16 -11.97
CA ILE A 200 -2.06 -8.91 -11.20
C ILE A 200 -2.90 -7.81 -11.87
N THR A 201 -2.27 -6.77 -12.41
CA THR A 201 -2.97 -5.62 -12.99
C THR A 201 -3.54 -5.88 -14.37
N ASP A 202 -4.67 -5.25 -14.70
CA ASP A 202 -5.35 -5.38 -16.01
C ASP A 202 -4.58 -4.75 -17.19
N GLY A 203 -3.60 -3.90 -16.90
CA GLY A 203 -2.79 -3.24 -17.91
C GLY A 203 -1.69 -2.40 -17.30
N GLN A 204 -0.78 -1.92 -18.16
CA GLN A 204 0.41 -1.22 -17.72
C GLN A 204 0.74 -0.02 -18.60
N ILE A 205 1.31 0.99 -17.96
CA ILE A 205 1.80 2.22 -18.57
C ILE A 205 3.31 2.26 -18.32
N PHE A 206 4.10 1.97 -19.36
CA PHE A 206 5.57 2.05 -19.26
C PHE A 206 6.04 3.45 -19.57
N LEU A 207 6.77 4.05 -18.63
CA LEU A 207 7.44 5.34 -18.80
C LEU A 207 8.92 5.10 -19.08
N SER A 208 9.43 5.60 -20.22
CA SER A 208 10.83 5.42 -20.61
C SER A 208 11.67 6.65 -20.29
N ALA A 209 12.79 6.44 -19.58
CA ALA A 209 13.79 7.47 -19.34
C ALA A 209 14.46 7.96 -20.65
N ASP A 210 14.64 7.07 -21.65
CA ASP A 210 15.22 7.44 -22.94
C ASP A 210 14.32 8.41 -23.71
N LEU A 211 13.00 8.16 -23.71
CA LEU A 211 12.02 9.07 -24.31
C LEU A 211 11.98 10.42 -23.58
N PHE A 212 12.12 10.40 -22.26
CA PHE A 212 12.18 11.61 -21.43
C PHE A 212 13.43 12.44 -21.75
N ASN A 213 14.60 11.80 -21.79
CA ASN A 213 15.86 12.43 -22.12
C ASN A 213 15.90 12.95 -23.57
N ALA A 214 15.13 12.33 -24.47
CA ALA A 214 14.94 12.80 -25.84
C ALA A 214 13.97 14.00 -25.97
N GLY A 215 13.42 14.50 -24.85
CA GLY A 215 12.49 15.64 -24.84
C GLY A 215 11.09 15.32 -25.35
N ILE A 216 10.73 14.04 -25.45
CA ILE A 216 9.40 13.61 -25.91
C ILE A 216 8.42 13.73 -24.75
N SER A 217 7.31 14.45 -24.95
CA SER A 217 6.29 14.63 -23.90
C SER A 217 5.40 13.39 -23.69
N ASP A 218 5.26 12.53 -24.70
CA ASP A 218 4.61 11.21 -24.60
C ASP A 218 5.67 10.14 -24.28
N LEU A 219 5.81 9.82 -23.00
CA LEU A 219 6.79 8.86 -22.50
C LEU A 219 6.34 7.40 -22.64
N THR A 220 5.16 7.15 -23.22
CA THR A 220 4.62 5.79 -23.34
C THR A 220 5.34 5.03 -24.44
N SER A 221 6.03 3.94 -24.08
CA SER A 221 6.73 3.11 -25.05
C SER A 221 5.72 2.30 -25.89
N ARG A 222 5.61 2.62 -27.19
CA ARG A 222 4.65 1.96 -28.12
C ARG A 222 5.14 0.62 -28.69
N THR A 223 6.27 0.09 -28.23
CA THR A 223 6.98 -1.02 -28.90
C THR A 223 6.67 -2.43 -28.34
N ARG A 224 5.47 -2.93 -28.71
CA ARG A 224 5.00 -4.33 -29.04
C ARG A 224 4.69 -5.41 -27.96
N PRO A 225 3.80 -6.41 -28.26
CA PRO A 225 2.82 -6.52 -29.35
C PRO A 225 1.36 -6.37 -28.88
N SER A 226 0.52 -5.79 -29.76
CA SER A 226 -0.94 -5.95 -29.84
C SER A 226 -1.71 -6.20 -28.52
N ASN A 227 -2.17 -5.12 -27.87
CA ASN A 227 -3.47 -5.01 -27.16
C ASN A 227 -3.49 -4.08 -25.93
N ILE A 228 -2.48 -3.23 -25.69
CA ILE A 228 -2.60 -2.21 -24.65
C ILE A 228 -2.84 -0.87 -25.31
N ARG A 229 -4.12 -0.66 -25.69
CA ARG A 229 -4.67 0.69 -25.78
C ARG A 229 -4.98 1.13 -24.36
N PHE A 230 -4.54 2.33 -23.98
CA PHE A 230 -5.24 3.10 -22.96
C PHE A 230 -6.72 3.11 -23.34
N CYS A 231 -7.54 2.40 -22.58
CA CYS A 231 -8.95 2.70 -22.46
C CYS A 231 -9.13 3.13 -21.01
N LEU A 232 -9.08 4.44 -20.75
CA LEU A 232 -9.95 4.99 -19.72
C LEU A 232 -11.33 4.48 -20.10
N SER A 233 -11.84 3.49 -19.37
CA SER A 233 -13.19 3.02 -19.57
C SER A 233 -14.12 4.21 -19.33
N HIS A 234 -14.58 4.82 -20.41
CA HIS A 234 -15.91 5.38 -20.47
C HIS A 234 -16.85 4.23 -20.11
N PHE A 235 -17.17 4.08 -18.83
CA PHE A 235 -18.38 3.39 -18.43
C PHE A 235 -19.53 4.34 -18.75
N SER A 236 -20.16 4.06 -19.90
CA SER A 236 -21.52 4.49 -20.19
C SER A 236 -22.48 3.84 -19.20
#